data_AF-A0A832UJJ6-F1
#
_entry.id   AF-A0A832UJJ6-F1
#
_cell.length_a   1.000
_cell.length_b   1.000
_cell.length_c   1.000
_cell.angle_alpha   90.00
_cell.angle_beta   90.00
_cell.angle_gamma   90.00
#
_symmetry.space_group_name_H-M   'P 1'
#
loop_
_entity.id
_entity.type
_entity.pdbx_description
1 polymer ?
#
loop_
_entity_poly.entity_id
_entity_poly.type
_entity_poly.pdbx_seq_one_letter_code
_entity_poly.pdbx_strand_id
1 'polypeptide(L)'
;PFKRHNKKVGHRSDLKGWPSGRYPVKAAAAILKVLENAEANAENEELDVENLKLVHASANRGVIIRGWTPRAFGRASPSNTPTTHIQIVLGEA
;
A
#
# COMPACT_ATOMS: atom_id res chain seq x y z
N PRO A 1 -10.44 6.47 -1.32
CA PRO A 1 -10.18 7.93 -1.26
C PRO A 1 -8.69 8.27 -1.09
N PHE A 2 -8.15 9.23 -1.85
CA PHE A 2 -6.79 9.73 -1.67
C PHE A 2 -6.85 11.02 -0.82
N LYS A 3 -6.55 10.92 0.48
CA LYS A 3 -6.64 12.05 1.43
C LYS A 3 -5.33 12.83 1.58
N ARG A 4 -4.18 12.13 1.62
CA ARG A 4 -2.85 12.73 1.84
C ARG A 4 -2.14 13.15 0.56
N HIS A 5 -2.08 12.25 -0.43
CA HIS A 5 -1.38 12.48 -1.70
C HIS A 5 -2.41 12.65 -2.83
N ASN A 6 -3.02 13.83 -2.91
CA ASN A 6 -4.18 14.10 -3.78
C ASN A 6 -3.99 15.25 -4.79
N LYS A 7 -2.79 15.82 -4.88
CA LYS A 7 -2.50 16.90 -5.84
C LYS A 7 -2.73 16.40 -7.28
N LYS A 8 -3.48 17.18 -8.06
CA LYS A 8 -3.82 16.88 -9.48
C LYS A 8 -4.51 15.51 -9.66
N VAL A 9 -5.28 15.07 -8.67
CA VAL A 9 -6.12 13.85 -8.77
C VAL A 9 -7.56 14.26 -9.04
N GLY A 10 -8.14 13.71 -10.10
CA GLY A 10 -9.53 13.96 -10.48
C GLY A 10 -10.53 13.54 -9.40
N HIS A 11 -11.70 14.18 -9.42
CA HIS A 11 -12.79 13.86 -8.53
C HIS A 11 -13.49 12.56 -8.96
N ARG A 12 -14.12 11.89 -8.00
CA ARG A 12 -14.83 10.62 -8.20
C ARG A 12 -16.16 10.64 -7.45
N SER A 13 -17.22 10.27 -8.14
CA SER A 13 -18.60 10.29 -7.64
C SER A 13 -18.89 9.18 -6.63
N ASP A 14 -18.18 8.06 -6.70
CA ASP A 14 -18.37 6.89 -5.83
C ASP A 14 -17.83 7.09 -4.40
N LEU A 15 -17.02 8.14 -4.18
CA LEU A 15 -16.39 8.38 -2.89
C LEU A 15 -17.31 9.21 -1.99
N LYS A 16 -17.71 8.64 -0.85
CA LYS A 16 -18.45 9.37 0.18
C LYS A 16 -17.51 10.19 1.07
N GLY A 17 -17.80 11.48 1.23
CA GLY A 17 -17.09 12.37 2.16
C GLY A 17 -15.69 12.81 1.72
N TRP A 18 -15.24 12.47 0.50
CA TRP A 18 -13.99 12.98 -0.05
C TRP A 18 -14.00 12.96 -1.58
N PRO A 19 -13.57 14.04 -2.27
CA PRO A 19 -13.76 14.13 -3.72
C PRO A 19 -12.74 13.32 -4.52
N SER A 20 -11.48 13.22 -4.07
CA SER A 20 -10.39 12.68 -4.90
C SER A 20 -10.07 11.20 -4.62
N GLY A 21 -9.82 10.42 -5.68
CA GLY A 21 -9.28 9.06 -5.54
C GLY A 21 -8.89 8.40 -6.86
N ARG A 22 -8.27 7.22 -6.76
CA ARG A 22 -7.83 6.37 -7.88
C ARG A 22 -7.99 4.89 -7.50
N TYR A 23 -7.69 4.00 -8.46
CA TYR A 23 -7.67 2.54 -8.26
C TYR A 23 -6.21 2.03 -8.26
N PRO A 24 -5.52 1.93 -7.10
CA PRO A 24 -4.13 1.48 -7.05
C PRO A 24 -4.02 -0.05 -7.09
N VAL A 25 -4.29 -0.66 -8.25
CA VAL A 25 -4.38 -2.12 -8.45
C VAL A 25 -3.13 -2.87 -7.96
N LYS A 26 -1.94 -2.39 -8.32
CA LYS A 26 -0.67 -3.02 -7.90
C LYS A 26 -0.49 -3.10 -6.39
N ALA A 27 -0.84 -2.02 -5.68
CA ALA A 27 -0.70 -1.97 -4.22
C ALA A 27 -1.78 -2.81 -3.54
N ALA A 28 -3.01 -2.76 -4.04
CA ALA A 28 -4.12 -3.57 -3.52
C ALA A 28 -3.82 -5.07 -3.62
N ALA A 29 -3.31 -5.52 -4.77
CA ALA A 29 -2.93 -6.92 -4.96
C ALA A 29 -1.80 -7.37 -4.02
N ALA A 30 -0.84 -6.49 -3.71
CA ALA A 30 0.22 -6.81 -2.76
C ALA A 30 -0.29 -6.90 -1.31
N ILE A 31 -1.20 -6.01 -0.91
CA ILE A 31 -1.82 -6.05 0.42
C ILE A 31 -2.68 -7.29 0.60
N LEU A 32 -3.44 -7.68 -0.43
CA LEU A 32 -4.27 -8.88 -0.40
C LEU A 32 -3.43 -10.13 -0.09
N LYS A 33 -2.28 -10.30 -0.74
CA LYS A 33 -1.36 -11.40 -0.47
C LYS A 33 -0.87 -11.45 0.98
N VAL A 34 -0.68 -10.28 1.61
CA VAL A 34 -0.26 -10.21 3.02
C VAL A 34 -1.40 -10.60 3.93
N LEU A 35 -2.65 -10.22 3.61
CA LEU A 35 -3.83 -10.61 4.37
C LEU A 35 -4.11 -12.11 4.26
N GLU A 36 -4.05 -12.68 3.06
CA GLU A 36 -4.19 -14.14 2.84
C GLU A 36 -3.15 -14.93 3.64
N ASN A 37 -1.90 -14.43 3.70
CA ASN A 37 -0.87 -15.05 4.51
C ASN A 37 -1.13 -14.90 6.02
N ALA A 38 -1.64 -13.74 6.46
CA ALA A 38 -1.96 -13.50 7.86
C ALA A 38 -3.12 -14.39 8.33
N GLU A 39 -4.14 -14.60 7.49
CA GLU A 39 -5.24 -15.54 7.73
C GLU A 39 -4.73 -16.97 7.86
N ALA A 40 -3.91 -17.44 6.90
CA ALA A 40 -3.31 -18.77 6.95
C ALA A 40 -2.43 -18.99 8.19
N ASN A 41 -1.70 -17.97 8.65
CA ASN A 41 -0.93 -18.05 9.88
C ASN A 41 -1.84 -18.13 11.12
N ALA A 42 -2.94 -17.39 11.13
CA ALA A 42 -3.88 -17.40 12.25
C ALA A 42 -4.63 -18.74 12.36
N GLU A 43 -5.02 -19.33 11.23
CA GLU A 43 -5.56 -20.71 11.19
C GLU A 43 -4.56 -21.72 11.77
N ASN A 44 -3.28 -21.58 11.42
CA ASN A 44 -2.22 -22.45 11.93
C ASN A 44 -1.93 -22.23 13.42
N GLU A 45 -2.22 -21.04 13.97
CA GLU A 45 -2.14 -20.73 15.39
C GLU A 45 -3.44 -21.05 16.15
N GLU A 46 -4.42 -21.69 15.49
CA GLU A 46 -5.74 -22.06 16.05
C GLU A 46 -6.55 -20.86 16.60
N LEU A 47 -6.31 -19.66 16.04
CA LEU A 47 -7.08 -18.46 16.35
C LEU A 47 -8.44 -18.49 15.64
N ASP A 48 -9.45 -17.84 16.24
CA ASP A 48 -10.76 -17.75 15.62
C ASP A 48 -10.78 -16.70 14.51
N VAL A 49 -10.66 -17.17 13.27
CA VAL A 49 -10.59 -16.33 12.05
C VAL A 49 -11.80 -15.42 11.90
N GLU A 50 -12.99 -15.83 12.37
CA GLU A 50 -14.21 -15.03 12.25
C GLU A 50 -14.19 -13.81 13.19
N ASN A 51 -13.44 -13.89 14.29
CA ASN A 51 -13.32 -12.84 15.30
C ASN A 51 -12.07 -11.96 15.15
N LEU A 52 -11.16 -12.30 14.22
CA LEU A 52 -9.96 -11.50 13.97
C LEU A 52 -10.30 -10.12 13.40
N LYS A 53 -9.73 -9.10 14.03
CA LYS A 53 -9.83 -7.71 13.57
C LYS A 53 -8.47 -7.14 13.25
N LEU A 54 -8.45 -6.24 12.27
CA LEU A 54 -7.26 -5.48 11.93
C LEU A 54 -7.03 -4.40 12.99
N VAL A 55 -6.11 -4.67 13.92
CA VAL A 55 -5.73 -3.75 15.02
C VAL A 55 -4.84 -2.64 14.49
N HIS A 56 -3.86 -3.00 13.66
CA HIS A 56 -2.89 -2.05 13.12
C HIS A 56 -2.53 -2.38 11.67
N ALA A 57 -2.47 -1.35 10.84
CA ALA A 57 -1.87 -1.43 9.52
C ALA A 57 -1.04 -0.18 9.24
N SER A 58 0.20 -0.41 8.80
CA SER A 58 1.11 0.68 8.44
C SER A 58 1.95 0.35 7.21
N ALA A 59 2.33 1.39 6.48
CA ALA A 59 3.21 1.31 5.33
C ALA A 59 4.44 2.19 5.57
N ASN A 60 5.60 1.56 5.65
CA ASN A 60 6.88 2.20 5.92
C ASN A 60 7.72 2.25 4.65
N ARG A 61 8.37 3.39 4.40
CA ARG A 61 9.26 3.53 3.25
C ARG A 61 10.47 2.61 3.43
N GLY A 62 10.71 1.75 2.44
CA GLY A 62 11.86 0.86 2.41
C GLY A 62 13.05 1.47 1.66
N VAL A 63 13.99 0.61 1.28
CA VAL A 63 15.15 0.99 0.48
C VAL A 63 14.72 1.53 -0.88
N ILE A 64 15.42 2.55 -1.38
CA ILE A 64 15.16 3.10 -2.70
C ILE A 64 16.12 2.45 -3.68
N ILE A 65 15.60 1.75 -4.68
CA ILE A 65 16.42 1.22 -5.78
C ILE A 65 16.76 2.41 -6.66
N ARG A 66 18.05 2.76 -6.70
CA ARG A 66 18.54 3.93 -7.44
C ARG A 66 18.72 3.59 -8.91
N GLY A 67 18.23 4.48 -9.76
CA GLY A 67 18.43 4.41 -11.20
C GLY A 67 18.64 5.81 -11.77
N TRP A 68 18.95 5.90 -13.06
CA TRP A 68 19.14 7.17 -13.75
C TRP A 68 18.52 7.12 -15.14
N THR A 69 18.14 8.28 -15.65
CA THR A 69 17.65 8.44 -17.02
C THR A 69 18.48 9.54 -17.70
N PRO A 70 19.02 9.29 -18.90
CA PRO A 70 19.75 10.30 -19.65
C PRO A 70 18.83 11.47 -19.99
N ARG A 71 19.39 12.67 -19.99
CA ARG A 71 18.72 13.93 -20.31
C ARG A 71 19.55 14.69 -21.34
N ALA A 72 18.93 15.71 -21.93
CA ALA A 72 19.59 16.59 -22.90
C ALA A 72 20.89 17.18 -22.33
N PHE A 73 21.81 17.54 -23.23
CA PHE A 73 23.10 18.14 -22.91
C PHE A 73 24.02 17.25 -22.06
N GLY A 74 23.98 15.92 -22.27
CA GLY A 74 24.88 14.96 -21.58
C GLY A 74 24.61 14.80 -20.08
N ARG A 75 23.44 15.24 -19.59
CA ARG A 75 23.07 15.16 -18.18
C ARG A 75 22.39 13.83 -17.86
N ALA A 76 22.40 13.44 -16.59
CA ALA A 76 21.59 12.35 -16.07
C ALA A 76 20.74 12.85 -14.87
N SER A 77 19.50 12.36 -14.76
CA SER A 77 18.64 12.63 -13.60
C SER A 77 18.23 11.33 -12.92
N PRO A 78 18.01 11.32 -11.59
CA PRO A 78 17.58 10.12 -10.88
C PRO A 78 16.23 9.59 -11.39
N SER A 79 16.15 8.28 -11.58
CA SER A 79 14.93 7.55 -11.89
C SER A 79 14.86 6.37 -10.93
N ASN A 80 14.32 6.65 -9.74
CA ASN A 80 14.40 5.77 -8.59
C ASN A 80 13.09 5.02 -8.39
N THR A 81 13.19 3.74 -8.01
CA THR A 81 12.05 2.92 -7.65
C THR A 81 11.94 2.81 -6.13
N PRO A 82 10.91 3.38 -5.49
CA PRO A 82 10.71 3.24 -4.06
C PRO A 82 10.23 1.82 -3.72
N THR A 83 10.80 1.21 -2.68
CA THR A 83 10.23 0.01 -2.06
C THR A 83 9.49 0.39 -0.77
N THR A 84 8.61 -0.49 -0.30
CA THR A 84 7.76 -0.24 0.87
C THR A 84 7.68 -1.53 1.70
N HIS A 85 7.81 -1.40 3.01
CA HIS A 85 7.49 -2.45 3.97
C HIS A 85 6.06 -2.24 4.46
N ILE A 86 5.26 -3.30 4.46
CA ILE A 86 3.88 -3.27 4.92
C ILE A 86 3.81 -4.11 6.19
N GLN A 87 3.22 -3.54 7.24
CA GLN A 87 2.97 -4.24 8.49
C GLN A 87 1.47 -4.30 8.74
N ILE A 88 0.97 -5.50 9.00
CA ILE A 88 -0.41 -5.77 9.38
C ILE A 88 -0.37 -6.55 10.70
N VAL A 89 -1.17 -6.14 11.67
CA VAL A 89 -1.34 -6.83 12.96
C VAL A 89 -2.82 -7.13 13.12
N LEU A 90 -3.11 -8.43 13.25
CA LEU A 90 -4.43 -8.94 13.58
C LEU A 90 -4.49 -9.19 15.09
N GLY A 91 -5.67 -9.06 15.66
CA GLY A 91 -5.93 -9.37 17.05
C GLY A 91 -7.38 -9.79 17.25
N GLU A 92 -7.62 -10.55 18.30
CA GLU A 92 -8.95 -10.95 18.71
C GLU A 92 -9.68 -9.79 19.41
N ALA A 93 -11.01 -9.83 19.33
CA ALA A 93 -11.90 -8.81 19.89
C ALA A 93 -12.21 -9.03 21.37
#